data_AF-A0A0D7E1G1-F1
#
_entry.id   AF-A0A0D7E1G1-F1
#
_cell.length_a   1.000
_cell.length_b   1.000
_cell.length_c   1.000
_cell.angle_alpha   90.00
_cell.angle_beta   90.00
_cell.angle_gamma   90.00
#
_symmetry.space_group_name_H-M   'P 1'
#
loop_
_entity.id
_entity.type
_entity.pdbx_description
1 polymer ?
#
loop_
_entity_poly.entity_id
_entity_poly.type
_entity_poly.pdbx_seq_one_letter_code
_entity_poly.pdbx_strand_id
1 'polypeptide(L)'
;FTAFERLLNAKIEGAIASGSYDVGLETLQAESFVVTDRRTIHVHPGTGAEARLLTITQRQRNRPVTLAEAFDHLDDPGARLLINERSRRAAVQVPTTSIMLDDGEIERRVRLIRPMEAHNIPIKMMGETHWVEAERIAFETAWDAEATEVPEYADSTIHVVSGLLLPIWKRLPNESTRVYRLQTDDGERIVGRRVSPAWVAGALATGTSTLTPDHAFMALMDGKTILDLT
;
A
#
# COMPACT_ATOMS: atom_id res chain seq x y z
N PHE A 1 -28.22 19.85 12.47
CA PHE A 1 -28.13 18.51 11.87
C PHE A 1 -27.38 18.54 10.53
N THR A 2 -27.76 19.38 9.57
CA THR A 2 -27.08 19.54 8.26
C THR A 2 -25.61 19.98 8.30
N ALA A 3 -25.20 20.79 9.30
CA ALA A 3 -23.80 21.19 9.46
C ALA A 3 -22.90 20.03 9.93
N PHE A 4 -23.44 19.10 10.71
CA PHE A 4 -22.75 17.91 11.17
C PHE A 4 -22.58 16.88 10.04
N GLU A 5 -23.62 16.68 9.22
CA GLU A 5 -23.56 15.81 8.04
C GLU A 5 -22.57 16.30 6.98
N ARG A 6 -22.48 17.63 6.78
CA ARG A 6 -21.46 18.21 5.88
C ARG A 6 -20.03 17.99 6.38
N LEU A 7 -19.79 18.16 7.68
CA LEU A 7 -18.49 17.88 8.29
C LEU A 7 -18.15 16.38 8.26
N LEU A 8 -19.17 15.53 8.43
CA LEU A 8 -19.03 14.08 8.34
C LEU A 8 -18.68 13.65 6.91
N ASN A 9 -19.38 14.14 5.90
CA ASN A 9 -19.11 13.81 4.49
C ASN A 9 -17.74 14.34 4.03
N ALA A 10 -17.37 15.57 4.41
CA ALA A 10 -16.04 16.11 4.10
C ALA A 10 -14.91 15.29 4.78
N LYS A 11 -15.17 14.77 5.99
CA LYS A 11 -14.22 13.89 6.70
C LYS A 11 -14.18 12.49 6.08
N ILE A 12 -15.30 11.98 5.57
CA ILE A 12 -15.37 10.72 4.83
C ILE A 12 -14.63 10.85 3.49
N GLU A 13 -14.86 11.91 2.73
CA GLU A 13 -14.16 12.18 1.47
C GLU A 13 -12.66 12.43 1.69
N GLY A 14 -12.29 13.17 2.73
CA GLY A 14 -10.89 13.32 3.13
C GLY A 14 -10.25 12.01 3.59
N ALA A 15 -11.02 11.12 4.22
CA ALA A 15 -10.57 9.78 4.61
C ALA A 15 -10.45 8.85 3.40
N ILE A 16 -11.36 8.92 2.42
CA ILE A 16 -11.27 8.18 1.15
C ILE A 16 -10.06 8.67 0.33
N ALA A 17 -9.87 9.99 0.23
CA ALA A 17 -8.76 10.60 -0.48
C ALA A 17 -7.39 10.33 0.18
N SER A 18 -7.37 10.06 1.49
CA SER A 18 -6.18 9.65 2.25
C SER A 18 -6.06 8.13 2.44
N GLY A 19 -7.00 7.34 1.91
CA GLY A 19 -7.03 5.88 2.06
C GLY A 19 -7.37 5.37 3.47
N SER A 20 -7.83 6.23 4.38
CA SER A 20 -8.16 5.97 5.79
C SER A 20 -9.65 5.68 6.08
N TYR A 21 -10.52 5.66 5.07
CA TYR A 21 -11.93 5.28 5.24
C TYR A 21 -12.08 3.76 5.43
N ASP A 22 -12.66 3.33 6.55
CA ASP A 22 -12.64 1.94 7.01
C ASP A 22 -14.02 1.29 6.83
N VAL A 23 -14.20 0.57 5.73
CA VAL A 23 -15.28 -0.39 5.57
C VAL A 23 -14.76 -1.71 6.13
N GLY A 24 -15.46 -2.28 7.12
CA GLY A 24 -15.07 -3.57 7.71
C GLY A 24 -14.89 -4.68 6.65
N LEU A 25 -14.25 -5.78 7.06
CA LEU A 25 -13.89 -6.97 6.25
C LEU A 25 -13.95 -6.80 4.72
N GLU A 26 -12.81 -6.48 4.11
CA GLU A 26 -12.69 -6.35 2.65
C GLU A 26 -12.30 -7.70 2.02
N THR A 27 -12.86 -8.03 0.84
CA THR A 27 -12.42 -9.21 0.09
C THR A 27 -11.37 -8.80 -0.93
N LEU A 28 -10.15 -9.30 -0.77
CA LEU A 28 -9.08 -9.07 -1.74
C LEU A 28 -9.43 -9.75 -3.07
N GLN A 29 -9.29 -8.99 -4.15
CA GLN A 29 -9.51 -9.45 -5.51
C GLN A 29 -8.16 -9.56 -6.24
N ALA A 30 -7.98 -10.68 -6.92
CA ALA A 30 -6.83 -10.96 -7.77
C ALA A 30 -7.21 -12.04 -8.78
N GLU A 31 -6.37 -12.21 -9.79
CA GLU A 31 -6.50 -13.29 -10.77
C GLU A 31 -6.07 -14.63 -10.18
N SER A 32 -5.15 -14.60 -9.21
CA SER A 32 -4.70 -15.78 -8.48
C SER A 32 -4.10 -15.39 -7.13
N PHE A 33 -4.29 -16.28 -6.14
CA PHE A 33 -3.64 -16.24 -4.84
C PHE A 33 -3.05 -17.61 -4.53
N VAL A 34 -1.72 -17.67 -4.38
CA VAL A 34 -0.98 -18.89 -4.04
C VAL A 34 -0.24 -18.69 -2.73
N VAL A 35 -0.56 -19.49 -1.71
CA VAL A 35 0.21 -19.48 -0.45
C VAL A 35 1.56 -20.15 -0.71
N THR A 36 2.64 -19.39 -0.58
CA THR A 36 4.01 -19.85 -0.83
C THR A 36 4.77 -20.19 0.45
N ASP A 37 4.39 -19.62 1.59
CA ASP A 37 4.97 -19.96 2.89
C ASP A 37 3.96 -19.82 4.03
N ARG A 38 4.14 -20.63 5.08
CA ARG A 38 3.33 -20.61 6.30
C ARG A 38 4.22 -20.74 7.52
N ARG A 39 4.10 -19.80 8.45
CA ARG A 39 4.85 -19.82 9.70
C ARG A 39 3.98 -19.52 10.89
N THR A 40 3.98 -20.40 11.89
CA THR A 40 3.34 -20.13 13.18
C THR A 40 4.12 -19.07 13.93
N ILE A 41 3.43 -18.00 14.33
CA ILE A 41 4.02 -16.87 15.07
C ILE A 41 3.49 -16.77 16.51
N HIS A 42 2.41 -17.48 16.83
CA HIS A 42 1.89 -17.61 18.18
C HIS A 42 1.06 -18.88 18.30
N VAL A 43 1.12 -19.53 19.47
CA VAL A 43 0.28 -20.66 19.86
C VAL A 43 -0.35 -20.31 21.20
N HIS A 44 -1.67 -20.36 21.29
CA HIS A 44 -2.37 -20.05 22.52
C HIS A 44 -2.20 -21.20 23.53
N PRO A 45 -1.68 -20.95 24.75
CA PRO A 45 -1.27 -22.01 25.68
C PRO A 45 -2.42 -22.87 26.18
N GLY A 46 -3.64 -22.32 26.29
CA GLY A 46 -4.80 -23.04 26.79
C GLY A 46 -5.60 -23.80 25.74
N THR A 47 -5.44 -23.50 24.45
CA THR A 47 -6.29 -24.07 23.38
C THR A 47 -5.50 -24.69 22.23
N GLY A 48 -4.19 -24.45 22.17
CA GLY A 48 -3.36 -24.84 21.03
C GLY A 48 -3.66 -24.08 19.74
N ALA A 49 -4.61 -23.14 19.75
CA ALA A 49 -4.99 -22.38 18.57
C ALA A 49 -3.83 -21.48 18.12
N GLU A 50 -3.56 -21.47 16.82
CA GLU A 50 -2.38 -20.80 16.26
C GLU A 50 -2.75 -19.48 15.59
N ALA A 51 -1.81 -18.53 15.66
CA ALA A 51 -1.72 -17.43 14.70
C ALA A 51 -0.56 -17.72 13.74
N ARG A 52 -0.83 -17.57 12.45
CA ARG A 52 0.11 -17.89 11.38
C ARG A 52 0.35 -16.68 10.50
N LEU A 53 1.62 -16.42 10.21
CA LEU A 53 2.03 -15.57 9.10
C LEU A 53 2.00 -16.40 7.82
N LEU A 54 1.30 -15.90 6.81
CA LEU A 54 1.22 -16.45 5.47
C LEU A 54 1.93 -15.52 4.51
N THR A 55 2.80 -16.09 3.66
CA THR A 55 3.33 -15.39 2.48
C THR A 55 2.54 -15.88 1.28
N ILE A 56 1.98 -14.95 0.52
CA ILE A 56 1.06 -15.25 -0.58
C ILE A 56 1.55 -14.51 -1.81
N THR A 57 1.75 -15.24 -2.91
CA THR A 57 1.91 -14.64 -4.23
C THR A 57 0.53 -14.28 -4.77
N GLN A 58 0.35 -13.02 -5.10
CA GLN A 58 -0.85 -12.45 -5.68
C GLN A 58 -0.57 -12.07 -7.13
N ARG A 59 -1.34 -12.63 -8.06
CA ARG A 59 -1.30 -12.26 -9.49
C ARG A 59 -2.43 -11.30 -9.82
N GLN A 60 -2.12 -10.16 -10.43
CA GLN A 60 -3.12 -9.20 -10.89
C GLN A 60 -2.94 -8.91 -12.38
N ARG A 61 -4.06 -8.75 -13.09
CA ARG A 61 -4.05 -8.27 -14.48
C ARG A 61 -3.65 -6.79 -14.48
N ASN A 62 -2.68 -6.45 -15.31
CA ASN A 62 -2.31 -5.06 -15.56
C ASN A 62 -3.37 -4.39 -16.43
N ARG A 63 -3.68 -3.14 -16.08
CA ARG A 63 -4.65 -2.30 -16.78
C ARG A 63 -3.98 -0.95 -17.05
N PRO A 64 -3.08 -0.88 -18.05
CA PRO A 64 -2.43 0.37 -18.36
C PRO A 64 -3.46 1.40 -18.82
N VAL A 65 -3.29 2.65 -18.40
CA VAL A 65 -4.04 3.79 -18.92
C VAL A 65 -3.79 3.87 -20.42
N THR A 66 -4.86 3.80 -21.20
CA THR A 66 -4.79 3.88 -22.66
C THR A 66 -4.37 5.27 -23.09
N LEU A 67 -3.82 5.39 -24.31
CA LEU A 67 -3.47 6.69 -24.86
C LEU A 67 -4.67 7.63 -24.96
N ALA A 68 -5.86 7.08 -25.26
CA ALA A 68 -7.11 7.85 -25.29
C ALA A 68 -7.46 8.41 -23.90
N GLU A 69 -7.48 7.57 -22.87
CA GLU A 69 -7.72 8.00 -21.48
C GLU A 69 -6.66 9.00 -21.01
N ALA A 70 -5.41 8.84 -21.43
CA ALA A 70 -4.34 9.81 -21.16
C ALA A 70 -4.64 11.18 -21.79
N PHE A 71 -5.24 11.21 -22.98
CA PHE A 71 -5.63 12.45 -23.64
C PHE A 71 -6.91 13.06 -23.10
N ASP A 72 -7.84 12.28 -22.54
CA ASP A 72 -9.03 12.82 -21.88
C ASP A 72 -8.66 13.75 -20.72
N HIS A 73 -7.50 13.54 -20.08
CA HIS A 73 -6.97 14.45 -19.06
C HIS A 73 -6.56 15.84 -19.59
N LEU A 74 -6.42 16.03 -20.91
CA LEU A 74 -6.04 17.34 -21.47
C LEU A 74 -7.18 18.36 -21.42
N ASP A 75 -8.41 17.91 -21.11
CA ASP A 75 -9.54 18.81 -20.86
C ASP A 75 -9.37 19.59 -19.54
N ASP A 76 -8.51 19.13 -18.63
CA ASP A 76 -8.23 19.81 -17.36
C ASP A 76 -7.36 21.07 -17.56
N PRO A 77 -7.78 22.24 -17.07
CA PRO A 77 -6.97 23.46 -17.14
C PRO A 77 -5.62 23.30 -16.45
N GLY A 78 -4.53 23.39 -17.22
CA GLY A 78 -3.16 23.23 -16.73
C GLY A 78 -2.58 21.83 -16.88
N ALA A 79 -3.30 20.92 -17.54
CA ALA A 79 -2.74 19.66 -17.99
C ALA A 79 -1.62 19.87 -19.04
N ARG A 80 -0.59 19.02 -19.01
CA ARG A 80 0.55 19.08 -19.94
C ARG A 80 1.02 17.68 -20.33
N LEU A 81 1.43 17.51 -21.58
CA LEU A 81 2.12 16.32 -22.05
C LEU A 81 3.62 16.48 -21.77
N LEU A 82 4.20 15.52 -21.04
CA LEU A 82 5.60 15.55 -20.66
C LEU A 82 6.34 14.32 -21.18
N ILE A 83 7.62 14.50 -21.50
CA ILE A 83 8.60 13.42 -21.70
C ILE A 83 9.73 13.61 -20.71
N ASN A 84 10.22 12.51 -20.15
CA ASN A 84 11.43 12.52 -19.35
C ASN A 84 12.66 12.47 -20.27
N GLU A 85 13.52 13.47 -20.24
CA GLU A 85 14.68 13.54 -21.13
C GLU A 85 15.68 12.40 -20.90
N ARG A 86 15.77 11.90 -19.65
CA ARG A 86 16.71 10.83 -19.29
C ARG A 86 16.16 9.44 -19.61
N SER A 87 14.92 9.16 -19.23
CA SER A 87 14.31 7.83 -19.39
C SER A 87 13.51 7.66 -20.66
N ARG A 88 13.27 8.74 -21.42
CA ARG A 88 12.42 8.80 -22.62
C ARG A 88 10.96 8.37 -22.39
N ARG A 89 10.54 8.24 -21.14
CA ARG A 89 9.17 7.86 -20.75
C ARG A 89 8.24 9.06 -20.86
N ALA A 90 6.97 8.79 -21.16
CA ALA A 90 5.92 9.79 -21.24
C ALA A 90 5.15 9.90 -19.91
N ALA A 91 4.61 11.09 -19.63
CA ALA A 91 3.66 11.31 -18.53
C ALA A 91 2.70 12.46 -18.85
N VAL A 92 1.43 12.31 -18.49
CA VAL A 92 0.48 13.43 -18.47
C VAL A 92 0.56 14.08 -17.10
N GLN A 93 0.89 15.37 -17.06
CA GLN A 93 0.78 16.16 -15.86
C GLN A 93 -0.64 16.71 -15.77
N VAL A 94 -1.30 16.52 -14.62
CA VAL A 94 -2.56 17.20 -14.29
C VAL A 94 -2.47 17.91 -12.95
N PRO A 95 -3.26 18.98 -12.72
CA PRO A 95 -3.42 19.53 -11.38
C PRO A 95 -3.93 18.49 -10.40
N THR A 96 -3.52 18.57 -9.15
CA THR A 96 -4.07 17.72 -8.07
C THR A 96 -4.22 18.53 -6.79
N THR A 97 -4.90 17.96 -5.80
CA THR A 97 -5.12 18.59 -4.50
C THR A 97 -3.80 18.95 -3.81
N SER A 98 -3.74 20.18 -3.30
CA SER A 98 -2.67 20.63 -2.42
C SER A 98 -2.77 19.98 -1.04
N ILE A 99 -1.67 19.95 -0.31
CA ILE A 99 -1.64 19.48 1.09
C ILE A 99 -1.13 20.60 2.00
N MET A 100 -1.60 20.63 3.24
CA MET A 100 -1.04 21.47 4.29
C MET A 100 0.05 20.69 5.02
N LEU A 101 1.23 21.28 5.14
CA LEU A 101 2.34 20.71 5.87
C LEU A 101 2.23 21.01 7.37
N ASP A 102 3.03 20.32 8.19
CA ASP A 102 3.00 20.46 9.65
C ASP A 102 3.40 21.86 10.13
N ASP A 103 4.13 22.62 9.30
CA ASP A 103 4.51 24.02 9.53
C ASP A 103 3.41 25.03 9.14
N GLY A 104 2.28 24.55 8.58
CA GLY A 104 1.16 25.35 8.12
C GLY A 104 1.28 25.86 6.68
N GLU A 105 2.38 25.57 5.97
CA GLU A 105 2.54 25.93 4.57
C GLU A 105 1.63 25.09 3.66
N ILE A 106 1.12 25.71 2.59
CA ILE A 106 0.34 25.00 1.56
C ILE A 106 1.28 24.53 0.46
N GLU A 107 1.46 23.23 0.34
CA GLU A 107 2.24 22.62 -0.72
C GLU A 107 1.36 22.31 -1.93
N ARG A 108 1.54 23.07 -3.02
CA ARG A 108 0.92 22.80 -4.31
C ARG A 108 1.59 21.65 -5.03
N ARG A 109 0.79 20.79 -5.66
CA ARG A 109 1.24 19.55 -6.29
C ARG A 109 0.63 19.37 -7.67
N VAL A 110 1.30 18.57 -8.49
CA VAL A 110 0.77 18.03 -9.75
C VAL A 110 0.81 16.51 -9.68
N ARG A 111 -0.07 15.85 -10.42
CA ARG A 111 -0.07 14.40 -10.60
C ARG A 111 0.52 14.07 -11.96
N LEU A 112 1.55 13.24 -12.00
CA LEU A 112 2.06 12.66 -13.24
C LEU A 112 1.42 11.30 -13.42
N ILE A 113 0.65 11.16 -14.49
CA ILE A 113 -0.05 9.94 -14.91
C ILE A 113 0.77 9.29 -16.02
N ARG A 114 1.06 8.00 -15.87
CA ARG A 114 1.81 7.14 -16.78
C ARG A 114 0.99 5.87 -17.02
N PRO A 115 1.33 5.01 -18.01
CA PRO A 115 0.54 3.82 -18.31
C PRO A 115 0.19 3.00 -17.07
N MET A 116 1.16 2.67 -16.22
CA MET A 116 0.94 1.83 -15.03
C MET A 116 1.03 2.55 -13.69
N GLU A 117 1.35 3.85 -13.68
CA GLU A 117 1.69 4.58 -12.47
C GLU A 117 1.04 5.96 -12.46
N ALA A 118 0.68 6.43 -11.27
CA ALA A 118 0.29 7.83 -11.08
C ALA A 118 0.81 8.35 -9.75
N HIS A 119 1.65 9.37 -9.77
CA HIS A 119 2.29 9.89 -8.55
C HIS A 119 2.23 11.41 -8.46
N ASN A 120 2.05 11.90 -7.24
CA ASN A 120 1.88 13.31 -6.95
C ASN A 120 3.23 13.95 -6.56
N ILE A 121 3.67 14.94 -7.34
CA ILE A 121 4.94 15.66 -7.15
C ILE A 121 4.65 17.10 -6.73
N PRO A 122 5.36 17.65 -5.72
CA PRO A 122 5.31 19.08 -5.40
C PRO A 122 5.76 19.92 -6.60
N ILE A 123 5.02 20.98 -6.92
CA ILE A 123 5.33 21.85 -8.07
C ILE A 123 6.75 22.43 -7.95
N LYS A 124 7.17 22.78 -6.73
CA LYS A 124 8.52 23.30 -6.44
C LYS A 124 9.65 22.33 -6.84
N MET A 125 9.38 21.02 -6.83
CA MET A 125 10.36 19.99 -7.21
C MET A 125 10.37 19.70 -8.71
N MET A 126 9.37 20.16 -9.48
CA MET A 126 9.28 19.85 -10.92
C MET A 126 10.53 20.31 -11.69
N GLY A 127 11.10 21.47 -11.35
CA GLY A 127 12.31 21.98 -11.99
C GLY A 127 13.57 21.16 -11.71
N GLU A 128 13.55 20.30 -10.69
CA GLU A 128 14.65 19.37 -10.36
C GLU A 128 14.47 18.01 -11.06
N THR A 129 13.32 17.79 -11.70
CA THR A 129 13.06 16.60 -12.48
C THR A 129 13.52 16.77 -13.93
N HIS A 130 13.64 15.66 -14.66
CA HIS A 130 13.95 15.67 -16.10
C HIS A 130 12.68 15.69 -16.99
N TRP A 131 11.54 16.08 -16.44
CA TRP A 131 10.29 16.14 -17.20
C TRP A 131 10.20 17.46 -17.94
N VAL A 132 10.12 17.40 -19.26
CA VAL A 132 9.96 18.55 -20.14
C VAL A 132 8.67 18.44 -20.95
N GLU A 133 8.08 19.58 -21.28
CA GLU A 133 6.89 19.62 -22.13
C GLU A 133 7.20 19.05 -23.51
N ALA A 134 6.31 18.20 -24.01
CA ALA A 134 6.51 17.45 -25.23
C ALA A 134 5.39 17.71 -26.24
N GLU A 135 5.75 17.70 -27.52
CA GLU A 135 4.76 17.68 -28.59
C GLU A 135 3.98 16.36 -28.59
N ARG A 136 2.73 16.45 -29.04
CA ARG A 136 1.79 15.31 -29.08
C ARG A 136 2.40 14.07 -29.74
N ILE A 137 3.00 14.19 -30.91
CA ILE A 137 3.55 13.05 -31.66
C ILE A 137 4.67 12.33 -30.87
N ALA A 138 5.56 13.10 -30.24
CA ALA A 138 6.64 12.54 -29.43
C ALA A 138 6.08 11.82 -28.19
N PHE A 139 5.06 12.41 -27.57
CA PHE A 139 4.37 11.83 -26.42
C PHE A 139 3.67 10.51 -26.78
N GLU A 140 2.88 10.47 -27.87
CA GLU A 140 2.18 9.26 -28.34
C GLU A 140 3.16 8.11 -28.55
N THR A 141 4.26 8.39 -29.26
CA THR A 141 5.30 7.40 -29.53
C THR A 141 5.89 6.83 -28.24
N ALA A 142 6.20 7.68 -27.27
CA ALA A 142 6.78 7.26 -25.99
C ALA A 142 5.76 6.55 -25.09
N TRP A 143 4.48 6.96 -25.12
CA TRP A 143 3.40 6.35 -24.35
C TRP A 143 3.09 4.94 -24.87
N ASP A 144 2.92 4.78 -26.18
CA ASP A 144 2.62 3.49 -26.80
C ASP A 144 3.79 2.52 -26.66
N ALA A 145 5.04 3.00 -26.78
CA ALA A 145 6.23 2.19 -26.51
C ALA A 145 6.21 1.63 -25.08
N GLU A 146 5.91 2.46 -24.08
CA GLU A 146 5.81 1.99 -22.69
C GLU A 146 4.61 1.07 -22.47
N ALA A 147 3.43 1.41 -23.00
CA ALA A 147 2.20 0.66 -22.82
C ALA A 147 2.25 -0.73 -23.45
N THR A 148 2.94 -0.88 -24.60
CA THR A 148 3.11 -2.18 -25.26
C THR A 148 4.10 -3.11 -24.56
N GLU A 149 5.02 -2.56 -23.76
CA GLU A 149 5.93 -3.33 -22.90
C GLU A 149 5.27 -3.84 -21.61
N VAL A 150 4.05 -3.39 -21.30
CA VAL A 150 3.33 -3.81 -20.09
C VAL A 150 2.89 -5.28 -20.23
N PRO A 151 3.35 -6.19 -19.35
CA PRO A 151 2.90 -7.57 -19.39
C PRO A 151 1.41 -7.66 -19.01
N GLU A 152 0.71 -8.69 -19.50
CA GLU A 152 -0.71 -8.85 -19.20
C GLU A 152 -1.01 -9.01 -17.69
N TYR A 153 -0.08 -9.64 -16.96
CA TYR A 153 -0.18 -9.90 -15.53
C TYR A 153 1.09 -9.49 -14.80
N ALA A 154 0.94 -9.10 -13.53
CA ALA A 154 2.03 -8.87 -12.60
C ALA A 154 1.83 -9.67 -11.31
N ASP A 155 2.92 -10.26 -10.82
CA ASP A 155 2.93 -10.99 -9.56
C ASP A 155 3.52 -10.09 -8.46
N SER A 156 2.90 -10.11 -7.28
CA SER A 156 3.37 -9.40 -6.09
C SER A 156 3.25 -10.28 -4.87
N THR A 157 4.06 -10.02 -3.84
CA THR A 157 4.01 -10.75 -2.58
C THR A 157 3.23 -9.95 -1.54
N ILE A 158 2.23 -10.59 -0.95
CA ILE A 158 1.52 -10.08 0.22
C ILE A 158 1.77 -10.97 1.43
N HIS A 159 1.76 -10.37 2.61
CA HIS A 159 1.91 -11.07 3.88
C HIS A 159 0.64 -10.90 4.69
N VAL A 160 0.07 -12.00 5.17
CA VAL A 160 -1.20 -12.02 5.89
C VAL A 160 -1.02 -12.80 7.19
N VAL A 161 -1.35 -12.17 8.32
CA VAL A 161 -1.46 -12.88 9.60
C VAL A 161 -2.90 -13.37 9.75
N SER A 162 -3.08 -14.68 9.92
CA SER A 162 -4.37 -15.36 10.01
C SER A 162 -4.45 -16.27 11.25
N GLY A 163 -5.64 -16.79 11.54
CA GLY A 163 -5.90 -17.63 12.71
C GLY A 163 -6.31 -16.81 13.93
N LEU A 164 -5.78 -17.15 15.11
CA LEU A 164 -6.17 -16.52 16.36
C LEU A 164 -5.49 -15.15 16.55
N LEU A 165 -6.11 -14.09 16.05
CA LEU A 165 -5.52 -12.74 16.03
C LEU A 165 -5.61 -11.98 17.35
N LEU A 166 -6.68 -12.16 18.14
CA LEU A 166 -6.93 -11.38 19.35
C LEU A 166 -5.74 -11.37 20.35
N PRO A 167 -5.10 -12.52 20.66
CA PRO A 167 -3.96 -12.55 21.58
C PRO A 167 -2.74 -11.78 21.08
N ILE A 168 -2.57 -11.65 19.76
CA ILE A 168 -1.44 -10.95 19.15
C ILE A 168 -1.81 -9.56 18.63
N TRP A 169 -3.02 -9.09 18.90
CA TRP A 169 -3.57 -7.87 18.29
C TRP A 169 -2.68 -6.64 18.52
N LYS A 170 -2.14 -6.50 19.74
CA LYS A 170 -1.22 -5.40 20.10
C LYS A 170 0.12 -5.43 19.38
N ARG A 171 0.52 -6.60 18.84
CA ARG A 171 1.79 -6.78 18.13
C ARG A 171 1.67 -6.49 16.63
N LEU A 172 0.45 -6.53 16.08
CA LEU A 172 0.21 -6.24 14.67
C LEU A 172 0.39 -4.74 14.37
N PRO A 173 0.85 -4.37 13.16
CA PRO A 173 1.23 -2.98 12.84
C PRO A 173 0.03 -2.04 12.97
N ASN A 174 0.18 -0.83 13.49
CA ASN A 174 -0.95 0.09 13.69
C ASN A 174 -1.42 0.81 12.41
N GLU A 175 -0.71 0.61 11.30
CA GLU A 175 -0.92 1.32 10.02
C GLU A 175 -2.29 1.04 9.37
N SER A 176 -2.90 -0.14 9.62
CA SER A 176 -4.24 -0.47 9.10
C SER A 176 -4.92 -1.58 9.89
N THR A 177 -6.00 -1.32 10.64
CA THR A 177 -6.77 -2.34 11.40
C THR A 177 -7.62 -3.27 10.53
N ARG A 178 -7.54 -3.12 9.20
CA ARG A 178 -8.36 -3.85 8.23
C ARG A 178 -8.08 -5.35 8.26
N VAL A 179 -9.16 -6.10 8.36
CA VAL A 179 -9.16 -7.55 8.13
C VAL A 179 -9.58 -7.79 6.70
N TYR A 180 -8.85 -8.67 6.03
CA TYR A 180 -9.09 -9.07 4.66
C TYR A 180 -9.57 -10.51 4.60
N ARG A 181 -10.43 -10.80 3.63
CA ARG A 181 -10.79 -12.14 3.18
C ARG A 181 -10.17 -12.37 1.81
N LEU A 182 -9.59 -13.53 1.58
CA LEU A 182 -9.19 -13.97 0.25
C LEU A 182 -9.49 -15.46 0.08
N GLN A 183 -9.62 -15.89 -1.16
CA GLN A 183 -9.70 -17.29 -1.53
C GLN A 183 -8.55 -17.61 -2.47
N THR A 184 -7.81 -18.65 -2.15
CA THR A 184 -6.67 -19.15 -2.94
C THR A 184 -7.14 -20.00 -4.11
N ASP A 185 -6.22 -20.28 -5.02
CA ASP A 185 -6.48 -21.09 -6.21
C ASP A 185 -6.89 -22.54 -5.88
N ASP A 186 -6.43 -23.07 -4.74
CA ASP A 186 -6.82 -24.38 -4.21
C ASP A 186 -8.13 -24.36 -3.39
N GLY A 187 -8.79 -23.21 -3.29
CA GLY A 187 -10.08 -23.05 -2.62
C GLY A 187 -10.00 -22.78 -1.11
N GLU A 188 -8.81 -22.65 -0.54
CA GLU A 188 -8.65 -22.24 0.86
C GLU A 188 -9.18 -20.82 1.06
N ARG A 189 -10.01 -20.64 2.10
CA ARG A 189 -10.51 -19.33 2.51
C ARG A 189 -9.68 -18.81 3.67
N ILE A 190 -8.97 -17.73 3.43
CA ILE A 190 -8.12 -17.08 4.43
C ILE A 190 -8.80 -15.80 4.90
N VAL A 191 -8.84 -15.61 6.21
CA VAL A 191 -9.23 -14.37 6.86
C VAL A 191 -8.09 -13.92 7.76
N GLY A 192 -7.62 -12.69 7.56
CA GLY A 192 -6.43 -12.22 8.26
C GLY A 192 -6.12 -10.75 8.04
N ARG A 193 -5.09 -10.26 8.71
CA ARG A 193 -4.62 -8.88 8.60
C ARG A 193 -3.39 -8.82 7.70
N ARG A 194 -3.39 -7.91 6.72
CA ARG A 194 -2.19 -7.68 5.90
C ARG A 194 -1.13 -6.97 6.74
N VAL A 195 0.11 -7.40 6.60
CA VAL A 195 1.27 -6.82 7.31
C VAL A 195 2.36 -6.42 6.32
N SER A 196 3.14 -5.40 6.68
CA SER A 196 4.24 -4.92 5.84
C SER A 196 5.43 -5.89 5.89
N PRO A 197 6.29 -5.94 4.85
CA PRO A 197 7.53 -6.70 4.89
C PRO A 197 8.44 -6.31 6.06
N ALA A 198 8.45 -5.02 6.44
CA ALA A 198 9.21 -4.53 7.59
C ALA A 198 8.68 -5.13 8.92
N TRP A 199 7.36 -5.20 9.08
CA TRP A 199 6.76 -5.87 10.23
C TRP A 199 7.11 -7.35 10.27
N VAL A 200 7.07 -8.04 9.12
CA VAL A 200 7.46 -9.45 9.01
C VAL A 200 8.89 -9.65 9.51
N ALA A 201 9.83 -8.85 9.03
CA ALA A 201 11.23 -8.92 9.47
C ALA A 201 11.35 -8.80 11.00
N GLY A 202 10.64 -7.85 11.62
CA GLY A 202 10.62 -7.68 13.08
C GLY A 202 9.96 -8.85 13.83
N ALA A 203 8.81 -9.32 13.36
CA ALA A 203 8.10 -10.44 13.96
C ALA A 203 8.91 -11.74 13.90
N LEU A 204 9.62 -11.97 12.79
CA LEU A 204 10.49 -13.14 12.63
C LEU A 204 11.81 -13.02 13.40
N ALA A 205 12.35 -11.82 13.57
CA ALA A 205 13.53 -11.56 14.39
C ALA A 205 13.29 -11.78 15.89
N THR A 206 12.04 -11.63 16.33
CA THR A 206 11.62 -11.92 17.72
C THR A 206 11.41 -13.43 17.95
N GLY A 207 11.59 -14.25 16.91
CA GLY A 207 11.58 -15.71 16.99
C GLY A 207 12.79 -16.23 17.75
N THR A 208 12.57 -16.55 19.03
CA THR A 208 13.42 -17.37 19.93
C THR A 208 14.81 -16.84 20.26
N SER A 209 14.86 -15.88 21.18
CA SER A 209 15.88 -15.92 22.24
C SER A 209 15.19 -16.43 23.51
N THR A 210 15.45 -17.69 23.88
CA THR A 210 15.20 -18.15 25.26
C THR A 210 16.08 -17.32 26.17
N LEU A 211 15.51 -16.30 26.78
CA LEU A 211 16.19 -15.54 27.82
C LEU A 211 16.31 -16.42 29.05
N THR A 212 17.52 -16.50 29.60
CA THR A 212 17.70 -17.05 30.95
C THR A 212 16.90 -16.17 31.94
N PRO A 213 16.44 -16.72 33.08
CA PRO A 213 15.68 -15.95 34.07
C PRO A 213 16.35 -14.62 34.46
N ASP A 214 17.69 -14.62 34.57
CA ASP A 214 18.46 -13.42 34.90
C ASP A 214 18.41 -12.35 33.79
N HIS A 215 18.47 -12.76 32.53
CA HIS A 215 18.38 -11.83 31.40
C HIS A 215 16.96 -11.31 31.19
N ALA A 216 15.94 -12.14 31.46
CA ALA A 216 14.55 -11.70 31.48
C ALA A 216 14.32 -10.65 32.59
N PHE A 217 14.87 -10.89 33.79
CA PHE A 217 14.77 -9.94 34.89
C PHE A 217 15.45 -8.60 34.57
N MET A 218 16.65 -8.61 33.99
CA MET A 218 17.33 -7.37 33.59
C MET A 218 16.59 -6.61 32.48
N ALA A 219 16.03 -7.32 31.49
CA ALA A 219 15.26 -6.69 30.41
C ALA A 219 13.94 -6.05 30.91
N LEU A 220 13.33 -6.60 31.96
CA LEU A 220 12.18 -5.98 32.64
C LEU A 220 12.59 -4.71 33.38
N MET A 221 13.74 -4.74 34.07
CA MET A 221 14.24 -3.58 34.84
C MET A 221 14.68 -2.41 33.94
N ASP A 222 15.08 -2.68 32.69
CA ASP A 222 15.40 -1.64 31.70
C ASP A 222 14.15 -0.97 31.08
N GLY A 223 12.96 -1.52 31.30
CA GLY A 223 11.67 -0.90 30.96
C GLY A 223 11.35 -0.75 29.47
N LYS A 224 12.21 -1.23 28.57
CA LYS A 224 12.06 -1.13 27.11
C LYS A 224 11.55 -2.41 26.44
N THR A 225 11.36 -3.48 27.22
CA THR A 225 11.03 -4.81 26.69
C THR A 225 9.78 -5.36 27.38
N ILE A 226 8.81 -5.82 26.58
CA ILE A 226 7.63 -6.54 27.07
C ILE A 226 7.94 -8.04 26.99
N LEU A 227 7.92 -8.72 28.13
CA LEU A 227 8.16 -10.16 28.26
C LEU A 227 6.83 -10.86 28.51
N ASP A 228 6.48 -11.80 27.64
CA ASP A 228 5.34 -12.69 27.85
C ASP A 228 5.84 -14.00 28.46
N LEU A 229 5.44 -14.27 29.70
CA LEU A 229 5.77 -15.48 30.44
C LEU A 229 4.72 -16.56 30.12
N THR A 230 5.18 -17.78 29.84
CA THR A 230 4.35 -18.99 29.71
C THR A 230 4.22 -19.72 31.03
#